data_AF-A0A0B1P253-F1
#
_entry.id   AF-A0A0B1P253-F1
#
_cell.length_a   1.000
_cell.length_b   1.000
_cell.length_c   1.000
_cell.angle_alpha   90.00
_cell.angle_beta   90.00
_cell.angle_gamma   90.00
#
_symmetry.space_group_name_H-M   'P 1'
#
loop_
_entity.id
_entity.type
_entity.pdbx_description
1 polymer ?
#
loop_
_entity_poly.entity_id
_entity_poly.type
_entity_poly.pdbx_seq_one_letter_code
_entity_poly.pdbx_strand_id
1 'polypeptide(L)'
;MLDKVQRAAARVILPVYRTTPSATLYRESGLNPAELTLEHLSRRAIIRTRRLDPFHPLFIKCHRLASRSPVTRFSRIIRTIPPSEQIDPISTPPWEKLSTRHRISVDTLVSRF
;
A
#
# COMPACT_ATOMS: atom_id res chain seq x y z
N MET A 1 18.24 10.30 11.44
CA MET A 1 18.35 9.60 12.75
C MET A 1 17.91 8.13 12.65
N LEU A 2 16.81 7.84 11.94
CA LEU A 2 16.24 6.50 11.84
C LEU A 2 17.17 5.45 11.21
N ASP A 3 17.97 5.82 10.20
CA ASP A 3 18.90 4.87 9.55
C ASP A 3 20.04 4.42 10.46
N LYS A 4 20.40 5.23 11.47
CA LYS A 4 21.41 4.85 12.45
C LYS A 4 20.86 3.76 13.36
N VAL A 5 19.61 3.90 13.79
CA VAL A 5 18.90 2.92 14.63
C VAL A 5 18.72 1.61 13.86
N GLN A 6 18.26 1.67 12.60
CA GLN A 6 18.06 0.46 11.80
C GLN A 6 19.37 -0.30 11.56
N ARG A 7 20.46 0.41 11.27
CA ARG A 7 21.80 -0.20 11.14
C ARG A 7 22.34 -0.73 12.47
N ALA A 8 21.99 -0.12 13.60
CA ALA A 8 22.36 -0.65 14.90
C ALA A 8 21.59 -1.94 15.18
N ALA A 9 20.28 -1.95 14.97
CA ALA A 9 19.43 -3.12 15.13
C ALA A 9 19.91 -4.31 14.28
N ALA A 10 20.23 -4.07 13.00
CA ALA A 10 20.75 -5.12 12.13
C ALA A 10 22.08 -5.72 12.61
N ARG A 11 22.97 -4.92 13.22
CA ARG A 11 24.23 -5.41 13.82
C ARG A 11 24.05 -6.10 15.16
N VAL A 12 22.92 -5.87 15.85
CA VAL A 12 22.59 -6.64 17.05
C VAL A 12 22.12 -8.04 16.66
N ILE A 13 21.40 -8.15 15.54
CA ILE A 13 20.90 -9.44 15.03
C ILE A 13 22.05 -10.30 14.49
N LEU A 14 23.00 -9.69 13.78
CA LEU A 14 24.07 -10.41 13.09
C LEU A 14 25.43 -10.21 13.78
N PRO A 15 26.29 -11.24 13.87
CA PRO A 15 27.65 -11.10 14.39
C PRO A 15 28.58 -10.42 13.36
N VAL A 16 28.41 -9.11 13.15
CA VAL A 16 29.01 -8.38 12.02
C VAL A 16 29.81 -7.17 12.49
N TYR A 17 30.96 -6.92 11.86
CA TYR A 17 31.83 -5.78 12.17
C TYR A 17 31.17 -4.41 11.89
N ARG A 18 31.68 -3.36 12.55
CA ARG A 18 31.23 -1.98 12.34
C ARG A 18 31.42 -1.50 10.90
N THR A 19 32.50 -1.96 10.26
CA THR A 19 32.94 -1.60 8.90
C THR A 19 32.15 -2.28 7.79
N THR A 20 31.29 -3.26 8.10
CA THR A 20 30.53 -3.97 7.07
C THR A 20 29.63 -3.01 6.29
N PRO A 21 29.63 -3.10 4.93
CA PRO A 21 28.77 -2.28 4.10
C PRO A 21 27.29 -2.41 4.49
N SER A 22 26.57 -1.29 4.45
CA SER A 22 25.15 -1.25 4.83
C SER A 22 24.26 -2.13 3.94
N ALA A 23 24.58 -2.23 2.65
CA ALA A 23 23.84 -3.08 1.70
C ALA A 23 23.90 -4.57 2.09
N THR A 24 25.10 -5.08 2.40
CA THR A 24 25.28 -6.46 2.88
C THR A 24 24.54 -6.67 4.20
N LEU A 25 24.66 -5.73 5.13
CA LEU A 25 23.99 -5.80 6.42
C LEU A 25 22.45 -5.90 6.28
N TYR A 26 21.83 -5.12 5.39
CA TYR A 26 20.37 -5.21 5.17
C TYR A 26 19.97 -6.52 4.51
N ARG A 27 20.75 -6.98 3.53
CA ARG A 27 20.52 -8.26 2.86
C ARG A 27 20.55 -9.44 3.84
N GLU A 28 21.58 -9.52 4.68
CA GLU A 28 21.76 -10.63 5.61
C GLU A 28 20.82 -10.55 6.83
N SER A 29 20.42 -9.34 7.26
CA SER A 29 19.52 -9.18 8.42
C SER A 29 18.05 -9.36 8.06
N GLY A 30 17.72 -9.39 6.76
CA GLY A 30 16.34 -9.34 6.26
C GLY A 30 15.63 -8.02 6.54
N LEU A 31 16.33 -7.01 7.09
CA LEU A 31 15.77 -5.69 7.36
C LEU A 31 15.90 -4.81 6.11
N ASN A 32 14.84 -4.07 5.81
CA ASN A 32 14.89 -3.03 4.79
C ASN A 32 15.49 -1.73 5.35
N PRO A 33 16.08 -0.88 4.48
CA PRO A 33 16.38 0.51 4.80
C PRO A 33 15.16 1.22 5.40
N ALA A 34 15.41 2.14 6.35
CA ALA A 34 14.34 2.76 7.12
C ALA A 34 13.42 3.63 6.24
N GLU A 35 13.99 4.35 5.28
CA GLU A 35 13.26 5.16 4.31
C GLU A 35 12.26 4.32 3.49
N LEU A 36 12.71 3.20 2.94
CA LEU A 36 11.87 2.29 2.15
C LEU A 36 10.75 1.68 3.00
N THR A 37 11.06 1.30 4.24
CA THR A 37 10.05 0.80 5.19
C THR A 37 8.99 1.85 5.47
N LEU A 38 9.41 3.10 5.71
CA LEU A 38 8.49 4.20 6.01
C LEU A 38 7.61 4.54 4.81
N GLU A 39 8.20 4.57 3.61
CA GLU A 39 7.47 4.80 2.37
C GLU A 39 6.46 3.67 2.11
N HIS A 40 6.85 2.42 2.30
CA HIS A 40 5.94 1.28 2.19
C HIS A 40 4.77 1.39 3.18
N LEU A 41 5.05 1.73 4.44
CA LEU A 41 4.01 1.92 5.45
C LEU A 41 3.07 3.08 5.11
N SER A 42 3.61 4.20 4.61
CA SER A 42 2.79 5.35 4.20
C SER A 42 1.89 4.98 3.03
N ARG A 43 2.43 4.35 1.98
CA ARG A 43 1.68 3.84 0.82
C ARG A 43 0.61 2.85 1.24
N ARG A 44 0.91 1.95 2.17
CA ARG A 44 -0.05 0.96 2.67
C ARG A 44 -1.21 1.61 3.46
N ALA A 45 -0.91 2.59 4.32
CA ALA A 45 -1.93 3.33 5.06
C ALA A 45 -2.83 4.15 4.13
N ILE A 46 -2.22 4.79 3.14
CA ILE A 46 -2.89 5.48 2.03
C ILE A 46 -3.87 4.56 1.31
N ILE A 47 -3.39 3.41 0.81
CA ILE A 47 -4.20 2.48 0.01
C ILE A 47 -5.38 1.97 0.84
N ARG A 48 -5.15 1.61 2.10
CA ARG A 48 -6.24 1.19 3.00
C ARG A 48 -7.31 2.25 3.13
N THR A 49 -6.92 3.52 3.28
CA THR A 49 -7.87 4.61 3.43
C THR A 49 -8.69 4.82 2.15
N ARG A 50 -8.10 4.56 0.97
CA ARG A 50 -8.79 4.68 -0.32
C ARG A 50 -9.67 3.47 -0.67
N ARG A 51 -9.31 2.27 -0.20
CA ARG A 51 -10.11 1.04 -0.35
C ARG A 51 -11.25 0.92 0.65
N LEU A 52 -11.43 1.90 1.54
CA LEU A 52 -12.60 1.96 2.40
C LEU A 52 -13.86 2.10 1.55
N ASP A 53 -14.96 1.58 2.08
CA ASP A 53 -16.29 1.73 1.51
C ASP A 53 -16.63 3.21 1.23
N PRO A 54 -17.33 3.54 0.12
CA PRO A 54 -17.68 4.92 -0.20
C PRO A 54 -18.44 5.65 0.92
N PHE A 55 -19.25 4.93 1.69
CA PHE A 55 -20.05 5.48 2.79
C PHE A 55 -19.26 5.62 4.09
N HIS A 56 -18.00 5.16 4.12
CA HIS A 56 -17.17 5.28 5.31
C HIS A 56 -16.80 6.75 5.59
N PRO A 57 -16.92 7.24 6.84
CA PRO A 57 -16.68 8.65 7.17
C PRO A 57 -15.25 9.12 6.83
N LEU A 58 -14.26 8.23 6.96
CA LEU A 58 -12.88 8.54 6.53
C LEU A 58 -12.73 8.65 5.02
N PHE A 59 -13.45 7.83 4.23
CA PHE A 59 -13.43 7.93 2.78
C PHE A 59 -14.03 9.27 2.33
N ILE A 60 -15.19 9.62 2.87
CA ILE A 60 -15.87 10.90 2.62
C ILE A 60 -14.96 12.08 2.99
N LYS A 61 -14.29 12.00 4.16
CA LYS A 61 -13.34 13.03 4.60
C LYS A 61 -12.13 13.12 3.67
N CYS A 62 -11.56 12.00 3.25
CA CYS A 62 -10.48 11.97 2.26
C CYS A 62 -10.88 12.64 0.95
N HIS A 63 -12.01 12.23 0.39
CA HIS A 63 -12.52 12.77 -0.86
C HIS A 63 -12.75 14.29 -0.78
N ARG A 64 -13.34 14.76 0.33
CA ARG A 64 -13.54 16.20 0.60
C ARG A 64 -12.23 16.97 0.75
N LEU A 65 -11.20 16.35 1.30
CA LEU A 65 -9.89 16.99 1.49
C LEU A 65 -9.03 16.93 0.23
N ALA A 66 -9.25 15.96 -0.66
CA ALA A 66 -8.55 15.85 -1.94
C ALA A 66 -8.83 17.05 -2.86
N SER A 67 -10.05 17.60 -2.80
CA SER A 67 -10.45 18.79 -3.58
C SER A 67 -10.04 20.13 -2.97
N ARG A 68 -9.43 20.14 -1.78
CA ARG A 68 -9.08 21.36 -1.04
C ARG A 68 -7.56 21.57 -0.99
N SER A 69 -7.15 22.80 -0.64
CA SER A 69 -5.75 23.09 -0.34
C SER A 69 -5.28 22.30 0.89
N PRO A 70 -4.09 21.67 0.85
CA PRO A 70 -3.68 20.74 1.89
C PRO A 70 -3.13 21.47 3.13
N VAL A 71 -4.02 21.72 4.10
CA VAL A 71 -3.64 22.38 5.37
C VAL A 71 -2.96 21.38 6.32
N THR A 72 -3.45 20.14 6.36
CA THR A 72 -3.00 19.12 7.32
C THR A 72 -2.02 18.13 6.68
N ARG A 73 -1.26 17.41 7.53
CA ARG A 73 -0.40 16.30 7.09
C ARG A 73 -1.21 15.23 6.34
N PHE A 74 -2.42 14.93 6.82
CA PHE A 74 -3.34 13.98 6.20
C PHE A 74 -3.76 14.41 4.79
N SER A 75 -4.13 15.69 4.60
CA SER A 75 -4.48 16.20 3.26
C SER A 75 -3.30 16.21 2.28
N ARG A 76 -2.05 16.40 2.74
CA ARG A 76 -0.87 16.27 1.88
C ARG A 76 -0.67 14.83 1.42
N ILE A 77 -0.80 13.90 2.35
CA ILE A 77 -0.70 12.46 2.09
C ILE A 77 -1.77 12.02 1.08
N ILE A 78 -3.01 12.52 1.20
CA ILE A 78 -4.10 12.22 0.27
C ILE A 78 -3.81 12.64 -1.18
N ARG A 79 -3.00 13.68 -1.39
CA ARG A 79 -2.64 14.13 -2.74
C ARG A 79 -1.59 13.26 -3.41
N THR A 80 -0.75 12.59 -2.63
CA THR A 80 0.30 11.70 -3.15
C THR A 80 -0.20 10.32 -3.57
N ILE A 81 -1.52 10.09 -3.50
CA ILE A 81 -2.11 8.76 -3.67
C ILE A 81 -2.17 8.38 -5.17
N PRO A 82 -1.56 7.26 -5.59
CA PRO A 82 -1.77 6.72 -6.93
C PRO A 82 -3.23 6.22 -7.07
N PRO A 83 -3.83 6.23 -8.28
CA PRO A 83 -5.14 5.64 -8.48
C PRO A 83 -5.12 4.18 -8.00
N SER A 84 -6.00 3.84 -7.07
CA SER A 84 -6.15 2.48 -6.55
C SER A 84 -7.54 1.97 -6.85
N GLU A 85 -7.63 0.70 -7.23
CA GLU A 85 -8.90 0.01 -7.43
C GLU A 85 -9.71 -0.01 -6.14
N GLN A 86 -10.93 0.49 -6.24
CA GLN A 86 -11.96 0.36 -5.23
C GLN A 86 -12.75 -0.90 -5.57
N ILE A 87 -12.66 -1.92 -4.71
CA ILE A 87 -13.42 -3.16 -4.87
C ILE A 87 -14.53 -3.09 -3.84
N ASP A 88 -15.76 -2.95 -4.31
CA ASP A 88 -16.92 -3.09 -3.44
C ASP A 88 -17.11 -4.59 -3.15
N PRO A 89 -16.96 -5.04 -1.89
CA PRO A 89 -17.00 -6.46 -1.57
C PRO A 89 -18.40 -7.06 -1.75
N ILE A 90 -19.44 -6.23 -1.81
CA ILE A 90 -20.82 -6.63 -2.11
C ILE A 90 -20.96 -6.91 -3.61
N SER A 91 -20.40 -6.06 -4.46
CA SER A 91 -20.46 -6.19 -5.92
C SER A 91 -19.50 -7.26 -6.45
N THR A 92 -18.33 -7.40 -5.81
CA THR A 92 -17.27 -8.32 -6.22
C THR A 92 -16.71 -9.05 -5.00
N PRO A 93 -17.40 -10.10 -4.51
CA PRO A 93 -17.01 -10.78 -3.29
C PRO A 93 -15.68 -11.53 -3.47
N PRO A 94 -14.71 -11.38 -2.56
CA PRO A 94 -13.41 -12.04 -2.70
C PRO A 94 -13.48 -13.58 -2.58
N TRP A 95 -14.54 -14.12 -1.99
CA TRP A 95 -14.82 -15.56 -1.94
C TRP A 95 -15.51 -16.09 -3.21
N GLU A 96 -16.07 -15.20 -4.02
CA GLU A 96 -16.65 -15.52 -5.31
C GLU A 96 -15.51 -15.54 -6.35
N LYS A 97 -14.62 -16.52 -6.23
CA LYS A 97 -13.62 -16.81 -7.26
C LYS A 97 -14.37 -17.28 -8.50
N LEU A 98 -14.82 -16.35 -9.34
CA LEU A 98 -15.37 -16.66 -10.66
C LEU A 98 -14.27 -17.39 -11.43
N SER A 99 -14.40 -18.71 -11.54
CA SER A 99 -13.51 -19.53 -12.35
C SER A 99 -13.44 -18.90 -13.75
N THR A 100 -12.23 -18.52 -14.18
CA THR A 100 -11.94 -17.78 -15.42
C THR A 100 -12.62 -18.36 -16.67
N ARG A 101 -13.04 -19.63 -16.62
CA ARG A 101 -13.80 -20.31 -17.69
C ARG A 101 -15.18 -19.72 -17.97
N HIS A 102 -15.86 -19.10 -16.99
CA HIS A 102 -17.22 -18.57 -17.22
C HIS A 102 -17.24 -17.23 -17.97
N ARG A 103 -16.20 -16.38 -17.86
CA ARG A 103 -16.18 -15.07 -18.55
C ARG A 103 -16.20 -15.20 -20.08
N ILE A 104 -15.52 -16.21 -20.64
CA ILE A 104 -15.45 -16.42 -22.09
C ILE A 104 -16.83 -16.74 -22.68
N SER A 105 -17.69 -17.46 -21.94
CA SER A 105 -19.03 -17.81 -22.41
C SER A 105 -20.01 -16.63 -22.43
N VAL A 106 -19.95 -15.71 -21.47
CA VAL A 106 -20.92 -14.61 -21.39
C VAL A 106 -20.64 -13.53 -22.44
N ASP A 107 -19.37 -13.15 -22.64
CA ASP A 107 -18.98 -12.16 -23.65
C ASP A 107 -19.20 -12.66 -25.08
N THR A 108 -19.03 -13.96 -25.33
CA THR A 108 -19.29 -14.55 -26.67
C THR A 108 -20.78 -14.61 -27.00
N LEU A 109 -21.66 -14.69 -25.99
CA LEU A 109 -23.12 -14.71 -26.20
C LEU A 109 -23.71 -13.30 -26.38
N VAL A 110 -23.11 -12.28 -25.76
CA VAL A 110 -23.56 -10.88 -25.89
C VAL A 110 -23.15 -10.25 -27.24
N SER A 111 -22.06 -10.72 -27.86
CA SER A 111 -21.62 -10.24 -29.18
C SER A 111 -22.37 -10.88 -30.37
N ARG A 112 -23.37 -11.74 -30.11
CA ARG A 112 -24.09 -12.51 -31.14
C ARG A 112 -25.57 -12.14 -31.30
N PHE A 113 -26.01 -11.05 -30.67
CA PHE A 113 -27.30 -10.39 -30.85
C PHE A 113 -27.05 -8.92 -31.20
#